data_AF-A0A6J5CSC0-F1
#
_entry.id   AF-A0A6J5CSC0-F1
#
_cell.length_a   1.000
_cell.length_b   1.000
_cell.length_c   1.000
_cell.angle_alpha   90.00
_cell.angle_beta   90.00
_cell.angle_gamma   90.00
#
_symmetry.space_group_name_H-M   'P 1'
#
loop_
_entity.id
_entity.type
_entity.pdbx_description
1 polymer ?
#
loop_
_entity_poly.entity_id
_entity_poly.type
_entity_poly.pdbx_seq_one_letter_code
_entity_poly.pdbx_strand_id
1 'polypeptide(L)'
;MIDTEQKLFRSAQDAMIFAFSYSMQTRDRSAVDRMAAPSPRTGKGLSGNDGAAQAGMIRRELEELTAIERAVLVARFAPRSSPCACGRACCCGHTPNPEYQEAIRTLEQAAMSILPSGTIVHYQLRRGLVEKATGIKIEIKALAIKCGVAERTAYAHWEVIKHWFLGTAKPKKSKEAKRKRVAAGDGVADVPNESELLPEVATAVDGIESKARKHADELLSGLDFVRP
;
A
#
# COMPACT_ATOMS: atom_id res chain seq x y z
N MET A 1 -39.72 -6.92 16.44
CA MET A 1 -38.77 -6.02 15.77
C MET A 1 -37.40 -6.42 16.27
N ILE A 2 -36.60 -7.09 15.44
CA ILE A 2 -35.27 -7.57 15.83
C ILE A 2 -34.29 -6.57 15.23
N ASP A 3 -33.90 -5.57 16.02
CA ASP A 3 -32.78 -4.69 15.72
C ASP A 3 -31.51 -5.53 15.77
N THR A 4 -31.20 -6.18 14.65
CA THR A 4 -29.84 -6.62 14.38
C THR A 4 -29.28 -5.52 13.51
N GLU A 5 -28.60 -4.54 14.10
CA GLU A 5 -27.69 -3.64 13.39
C GLU A 5 -26.63 -4.51 12.70
N GLN A 6 -26.95 -5.02 11.51
CA GLN A 6 -26.04 -5.83 10.73
C GLN A 6 -24.98 -4.89 10.20
N LYS A 7 -23.85 -4.82 10.93
CA LYS A 7 -22.65 -4.15 10.46
C LYS A 7 -22.35 -4.59 9.02
N LEU A 8 -22.43 -3.64 8.09
CA LEU A 8 -22.35 -3.86 6.63
C LEU A 8 -20.96 -4.33 6.19
N PHE A 9 -19.92 -3.91 6.90
CA PHE A 9 -18.54 -4.32 6.66
C PHE A 9 -18.00 -5.19 7.78
N ARG A 10 -17.32 -6.29 7.40
CA ARG A 10 -16.73 -7.24 8.35
C ARG A 10 -15.45 -6.70 8.99
N SER A 11 -14.83 -5.71 8.34
CA SER A 11 -13.60 -5.04 8.77
C SER A 11 -13.51 -3.66 8.12
N ALA A 12 -12.66 -2.78 8.68
CA ALA A 12 -12.29 -1.51 8.05
C ALA A 12 -11.67 -1.71 6.66
N GLN A 13 -10.92 -2.81 6.46
CA GLN A 13 -10.34 -3.16 5.16
C GLN A 13 -11.42 -3.39 4.09
N ASP A 14 -12.49 -4.12 4.42
CA ASP A 14 -13.60 -4.36 3.50
C ASP A 14 -14.32 -3.05 3.14
N ALA A 15 -14.46 -2.14 4.11
CA ALA A 15 -15.03 -0.82 3.91
C ALA A 15 -14.18 0.04 2.95
N MET A 16 -12.86 0.05 3.13
CA MET A 16 -11.94 0.77 2.23
C MET A 16 -11.98 0.22 0.80
N ILE A 17 -11.94 -1.11 0.63
CA ILE A 17 -12.02 -1.74 -0.71
C ILE A 17 -13.33 -1.34 -1.40
N PHE A 18 -14.45 -1.33 -0.65
CA PHE A 18 -15.73 -0.88 -1.17
C PHE A 18 -15.70 0.60 -1.56
N ALA A 19 -15.27 1.49 -0.68
CA ALA A 19 -15.26 2.93 -0.91
C ALA A 19 -14.35 3.36 -2.08
N PHE A 20 -13.21 2.69 -2.27
CA PHE A 20 -12.33 2.93 -3.41
C PHE A 20 -12.83 2.30 -4.71
N SER A 21 -13.54 1.18 -4.65
CA SER A 21 -14.14 0.57 -5.84
C SER A 21 -15.39 1.31 -6.30
N TYR A 22 -16.16 1.90 -5.38
CA TYR A 22 -17.39 2.61 -5.70
C TYR A 22 -17.15 3.85 -6.58
N SER A 23 -16.04 4.58 -6.36
CA SER A 23 -15.69 5.75 -7.19
C SER A 23 -15.42 5.40 -8.65
N MET A 24 -14.99 4.17 -8.94
CA MET A 24 -14.79 3.71 -10.32
C MET A 24 -16.09 3.29 -10.99
N GLN A 25 -17.05 2.74 -10.25
CA GLN A 25 -18.31 2.26 -10.80
C GLN A 25 -19.23 3.39 -11.28
N THR A 26 -19.12 4.58 -10.67
CA THR A 26 -19.98 5.73 -10.98
C THR A 26 -19.48 6.59 -12.13
N ARG A 27 -18.17 6.58 -12.43
CA ARG A 27 -17.56 7.48 -13.43
C ARG A 27 -17.89 7.11 -14.88
N ASP A 28 -18.13 5.84 -15.19
CA ASP A 28 -18.19 5.37 -16.59
C ASP A 28 -19.59 4.99 -17.09
N ARG A 29 -20.65 5.09 -16.27
CA ARG A 29 -22.01 4.70 -16.71
C ARG A 29 -22.91 5.89 -16.99
N SER A 30 -23.36 5.99 -18.24
CA SER A 30 -24.44 6.92 -18.61
C SER A 30 -25.68 6.63 -17.76
N ALA A 31 -26.54 7.63 -17.55
CA ALA A 31 -27.75 7.47 -16.74
C ALA A 31 -28.65 6.33 -17.27
N VAL A 32 -28.69 6.15 -18.59
CA VAL A 32 -29.42 5.09 -19.29
C VAL A 32 -28.82 3.71 -19.01
N ASP A 33 -27.50 3.60 -19.01
CA ASP A 33 -26.77 2.34 -18.77
C ASP A 33 -26.85 1.91 -17.29
N ARG A 34 -26.95 2.88 -16.36
CA ARG A 34 -27.25 2.60 -14.95
C ARG A 34 -28.66 2.07 -14.73
N MET A 35 -29.62 2.49 -15.55
CA MET A 35 -31.00 1.97 -15.50
C MET A 35 -31.12 0.60 -16.17
N ALA A 36 -30.39 0.36 -17.27
CA ALA A 36 -30.46 -0.88 -18.03
C ALA A 36 -29.66 -2.03 -17.41
N ALA A 37 -28.54 -1.74 -16.75
CA ALA A 37 -27.71 -2.72 -16.07
C ALA A 37 -27.56 -2.35 -14.59
N PRO A 38 -28.33 -2.96 -13.66
CA PRO A 38 -28.15 -2.71 -12.24
C PRO A 38 -26.68 -2.99 -11.87
N SER A 39 -26.10 -2.10 -11.06
CA SER A 39 -24.73 -2.27 -10.55
C SER A 39 -24.56 -3.71 -10.03
N PRO A 40 -23.43 -4.40 -10.30
CA PRO A 40 -23.21 -5.74 -9.80
C PRO A 40 -23.52 -5.74 -8.30
N ARG A 41 -24.58 -6.47 -7.93
CA ARG A 41 -25.02 -6.64 -6.55
C ARG A 41 -23.89 -7.35 -5.80
N THR A 42 -22.91 -6.59 -5.32
CA THR A 42 -22.13 -7.01 -4.15
C THR A 42 -23.20 -7.25 -3.10
N GLY A 43 -23.39 -8.50 -2.67
CA GLY A 43 -24.57 -9.00 -1.95
C GLY A 43 -24.94 -8.35 -0.62
N LYS A 44 -24.47 -7.13 -0.36
CA LYS A 44 -24.73 -6.25 0.77
C LYS A 44 -25.84 -5.22 0.51
N GLY A 45 -26.43 -5.19 -0.69
CA GLY A 45 -27.52 -4.25 -1.03
C GLY A 45 -27.08 -2.79 -1.26
N LEU A 46 -25.77 -2.53 -1.33
CA LEU A 46 -25.20 -1.18 -1.43
C LEU A 46 -25.04 -0.70 -2.88
N SER A 47 -26.10 -0.80 -3.68
CA SER A 47 -26.15 -0.26 -5.03
C SER A 47 -26.97 1.04 -5.04
N GLY A 48 -26.46 2.12 -5.64
CA GLY A 48 -27.19 3.39 -5.78
C GLY A 48 -26.86 4.41 -4.67
N ASN A 49 -27.81 5.27 -4.32
CA ASN A 49 -27.56 6.42 -3.44
C ASN A 49 -27.04 6.01 -2.05
N ASP A 50 -27.52 4.91 -1.48
CA ASP A 50 -27.08 4.45 -0.16
C ASP A 50 -25.62 3.97 -0.17
N GLY A 51 -25.21 3.29 -1.24
CA GLY A 51 -23.81 2.92 -1.46
C GLY A 51 -22.90 4.14 -1.66
N ALA A 52 -23.40 5.17 -2.35
CA ALA A 52 -22.69 6.44 -2.51
C ALA A 52 -22.54 7.17 -1.18
N ALA A 53 -23.59 7.21 -0.36
CA ALA A 53 -23.58 7.84 0.95
C ALA A 53 -22.56 7.16 1.87
N GLN A 54 -22.58 5.82 1.95
CA GLN A 54 -21.63 5.08 2.79
C GLN A 54 -20.19 5.17 2.29
N ALA A 55 -19.96 5.10 0.97
CA ALA A 55 -18.64 5.32 0.39
C ALA A 55 -18.13 6.74 0.67
N GLY A 56 -19.04 7.74 0.65
CA GLY A 56 -18.76 9.12 1.01
C GLY A 56 -18.38 9.28 2.48
N MET A 57 -19.13 8.67 3.40
CA MET A 57 -18.83 8.68 4.83
C MET A 57 -17.44 8.08 5.11
N ILE A 58 -17.16 6.89 4.57
CA ILE A 58 -15.84 6.24 4.71
C ILE A 58 -14.73 7.15 4.17
N ARG A 59 -14.92 7.75 2.99
CA ARG A 59 -13.92 8.64 2.39
C ARG A 59 -13.68 9.90 3.21
N ARG A 60 -14.73 10.47 3.80
CA ARG A 60 -14.62 11.63 4.69
C ARG A 60 -13.76 11.32 5.91
N GLU A 61 -13.96 10.17 6.55
CA GLU A 61 -13.10 9.78 7.68
C GLU A 61 -11.64 9.61 7.22
N LEU A 62 -11.40 9.07 6.02
CA LEU A 62 -10.04 8.94 5.47
C LEU A 62 -9.40 10.28 5.03
N GLU A 63 -10.13 11.40 5.02
CA GLU A 63 -9.55 12.72 4.78
C GLU A 63 -8.72 13.23 5.97
N GLU A 64 -9.00 12.73 7.18
CA GLU A 64 -8.21 13.05 8.39
C GLU A 64 -6.79 12.46 8.34
N LEU A 65 -6.57 11.43 7.51
CA LEU A 65 -5.26 10.87 7.27
C LEU A 65 -4.33 11.85 6.55
N THR A 66 -3.04 11.71 6.82
CA THR A 66 -2.03 12.45 6.04
C THR A 66 -2.07 12.04 4.56
N ALA A 67 -1.63 12.94 3.67
CA ALA A 67 -1.63 12.68 2.23
C ALA A 67 -0.85 11.40 1.85
N ILE A 68 0.25 11.11 2.56
CA ILE A 68 1.06 9.91 2.35
C ILE A 68 0.30 8.66 2.82
N GLU A 69 -0.29 8.67 4.03
CA GLU A 69 -1.05 7.53 4.55
C GLU A 69 -2.24 7.21 3.64
N ARG A 70 -3.00 8.22 3.22
CA ARG A 70 -4.09 8.04 2.26
C ARG A 70 -3.60 7.49 0.91
N ALA A 71 -2.47 7.99 0.41
CA ALA A 71 -1.86 7.46 -0.82
C ALA A 71 -1.45 5.98 -0.69
N VAL A 72 -0.93 5.56 0.48
CA VAL A 72 -0.63 4.14 0.74
C VAL A 72 -1.91 3.28 0.65
N LEU A 73 -2.98 3.71 1.30
CA LEU A 73 -4.24 2.96 1.33
C LEU A 73 -4.88 2.88 -0.07
N VAL A 74 -4.89 3.98 -0.82
CA VAL A 74 -5.37 3.99 -2.21
C VAL A 74 -4.52 3.07 -3.06
N ALA A 75 -3.19 3.13 -2.96
CA ALA A 75 -2.30 2.27 -3.74
C ALA A 75 -2.44 0.77 -3.38
N ARG A 76 -2.89 0.44 -2.16
CA ARG A 76 -3.13 -0.93 -1.71
C ARG A 76 -4.51 -1.47 -2.07
N PHE A 77 -5.55 -0.66 -1.92
CA PHE A 77 -6.94 -1.14 -1.93
C PHE A 77 -7.76 -0.64 -3.12
N ALA A 78 -7.35 0.44 -3.79
CA ALA A 78 -8.07 0.92 -4.95
C ALA A 78 -7.82 0.02 -6.18
N PRO A 79 -8.84 -0.20 -7.03
CA PRO A 79 -8.62 -0.86 -8.31
C PRO A 79 -7.65 -0.05 -9.17
N ARG A 80 -6.71 -0.73 -9.85
CA ARG A 80 -5.69 -0.08 -10.69
C ARG A 80 -6.26 0.41 -12.01
N SER A 81 -7.26 -0.28 -12.51
CA SER A 81 -8.00 0.03 -13.72
C SER A 81 -9.44 -0.45 -13.60
N SER A 82 -10.35 0.17 -14.34
CA SER A 82 -11.71 -0.30 -14.58
C SER A 82 -11.81 -0.88 -15.99
N PRO A 83 -12.73 -1.82 -16.25
CA PRO A 83 -13.04 -2.22 -17.62
C PRO A 83 -13.70 -1.05 -18.38
N CYS A 84 -13.26 -0.74 -19.60
CA CYS A 84 -13.95 0.23 -20.46
C CYS A 84 -15.07 -0.48 -21.23
N ALA A 85 -16.30 0.02 -21.10
CA ALA A 85 -17.44 -0.45 -21.90
C ALA A 85 -17.46 0.13 -23.33
N CYS A 86 -16.53 1.04 -23.65
CA CYS A 86 -16.55 1.80 -24.90
C CYS A 86 -16.26 0.97 -26.16
N GLY A 87 -15.75 -0.27 -26.03
CA GLY A 87 -15.54 -1.20 -27.16
C GLY A 87 -14.52 -0.76 -28.22
N ARG A 88 -13.85 0.37 -28.01
CA ARG A 88 -12.87 0.96 -28.94
C ARG A 88 -11.45 0.52 -28.59
N ALA A 89 -10.59 0.41 -29.60
CA ALA A 89 -9.18 0.08 -29.41
C ALA A 89 -8.39 1.09 -28.55
N CYS A 90 -8.89 2.33 -28.40
CA CYS A 90 -8.21 3.41 -27.69
C CYS A 90 -7.87 3.10 -26.22
N CYS A 91 -8.58 2.17 -25.59
CA CYS A 91 -8.41 1.82 -24.19
C CYS A 91 -8.03 0.35 -23.98
N CYS A 92 -7.88 -0.45 -25.04
CA CYS A 92 -7.66 -1.90 -24.95
C CYS A 92 -8.61 -2.61 -23.95
N GLY A 93 -9.83 -2.11 -23.78
CA GLY A 93 -10.81 -2.63 -22.82
C GLY A 93 -10.60 -2.23 -21.36
N HIS A 94 -9.64 -1.35 -21.04
CA HIS A 94 -9.36 -0.91 -19.67
C HIS A 94 -9.03 0.59 -19.56
N THR A 95 -9.63 1.25 -18.58
CA THR A 95 -9.33 2.64 -18.23
C THR A 95 -8.46 2.65 -16.96
N PRO A 96 -7.30 3.34 -16.95
CA PRO A 96 -6.48 3.44 -15.74
C PRO A 96 -7.22 4.25 -14.67
N ASN A 97 -7.08 3.85 -13.40
CA ASN A 97 -7.68 4.60 -12.30
C ASN A 97 -6.82 5.84 -11.99
N PRO A 98 -7.34 7.07 -12.16
CA PRO A 98 -6.58 8.30 -11.87
C PRO A 98 -6.25 8.45 -10.37
N GLU A 99 -7.11 7.98 -9.47
CA GLU A 99 -6.85 8.04 -8.02
C GLU A 99 -5.66 7.16 -7.65
N TYR A 100 -5.58 5.96 -8.25
CA TYR A 100 -4.43 5.08 -8.09
C TYR A 100 -3.16 5.70 -8.67
N GLN A 101 -3.24 6.29 -9.87
CA GLN A 101 -2.07 6.94 -10.49
C GLN A 101 -1.54 8.09 -9.65
N GLU A 102 -2.42 8.90 -9.08
CA GLU A 102 -2.04 10.03 -8.23
C GLU A 102 -1.45 9.58 -6.90
N ALA A 103 -2.01 8.53 -6.30
CA ALA A 103 -1.45 7.91 -5.11
C ALA A 103 -0.02 7.40 -5.35
N ILE A 104 0.22 6.72 -6.47
CA ILE A 104 1.58 6.28 -6.83
C ILE A 104 2.52 7.47 -7.04
N ARG A 105 2.08 8.56 -7.68
CA ARG A 105 2.90 9.77 -7.84
C ARG A 105 3.29 10.39 -6.50
N THR A 106 2.33 10.49 -5.58
CA THR A 106 2.57 11.03 -4.23
C THR A 106 3.59 10.17 -3.48
N LEU A 107 3.43 8.84 -3.53
CA LEU A 107 4.37 7.90 -2.90
C LEU A 107 5.74 7.93 -3.56
N GLU A 108 5.79 8.09 -4.87
CA GLU A 108 7.04 8.19 -5.64
C GLU A 108 7.81 9.47 -5.27
N GLN A 109 7.12 10.60 -5.11
CA GLN A 109 7.72 11.85 -4.68
C GLN A 109 8.21 11.77 -3.23
N ALA A 110 7.44 11.14 -2.33
CA ALA A 110 7.89 10.84 -0.97
C ALA A 110 9.08 9.88 -0.94
N ALA A 111 9.14 8.92 -1.87
CA ALA A 111 10.26 7.98 -1.98
C ALA A 111 11.57 8.67 -2.41
N MET A 112 11.53 9.85 -3.01
CA MET A 112 12.75 10.59 -3.36
C MET A 112 13.52 11.09 -2.14
N SER A 113 12.82 11.44 -1.05
CA SER A 113 13.47 12.01 0.15
C SER A 113 14.11 10.96 1.05
N ILE A 114 13.74 9.69 0.91
CA ILE A 114 14.30 8.58 1.71
C ILE A 114 15.53 7.94 1.07
N LEU A 115 15.71 8.12 -0.24
CA LEU A 115 16.81 7.52 -0.97
C LEU A 115 18.11 8.26 -0.65
N PRO A 116 19.28 7.59 -0.62
CA PRO A 116 20.53 8.22 -0.25
C PRO A 116 20.84 9.46 -1.09
N SER A 117 21.10 10.57 -0.40
CA SER A 117 21.46 11.87 -1.00
C SER A 117 22.61 11.73 -1.99
N GLY A 118 22.50 12.37 -3.15
CA GLY A 118 23.50 12.32 -4.23
C GLY A 118 23.28 11.19 -5.25
N THR A 119 22.27 10.32 -5.05
CA THR A 119 21.94 9.30 -6.05
C THR A 119 20.88 9.80 -7.03
N ILE A 120 21.23 9.90 -8.32
CA ILE A 120 20.24 10.16 -9.37
C ILE A 120 19.47 8.87 -9.61
N VAL A 121 18.21 8.85 -9.19
CA VAL A 121 17.34 7.67 -9.39
C VAL A 121 16.42 7.90 -10.58
N HIS A 122 16.57 7.03 -11.58
CA HIS A 122 15.73 7.01 -12.76
C HIS A 122 14.24 6.94 -12.37
N TYR A 123 13.41 7.83 -12.93
CA TYR A 123 11.98 7.95 -12.60
C TYR A 123 11.25 6.60 -12.66
N GLN A 124 11.44 5.85 -13.75
CA GLN A 124 10.76 4.57 -13.96
C GLN A 124 11.20 3.49 -12.96
N LEU A 125 12.47 3.55 -12.51
CA LEU A 125 12.97 2.62 -11.50
C LEU A 125 12.28 2.90 -10.17
N ARG A 126 12.28 4.16 -9.72
CA ARG A 126 11.62 4.56 -8.47
C ARG A 126 10.14 4.22 -8.47
N ARG A 127 9.42 4.59 -9.53
CA ARG A 127 8.00 4.26 -9.70
C ARG A 127 7.74 2.76 -9.63
N GLY A 128 8.51 1.96 -10.36
CA GLY A 128 8.36 0.49 -10.37
C GLY A 128 8.69 -0.15 -9.02
N LEU A 129 9.64 0.39 -8.26
CA LEU A 129 9.96 -0.09 -6.92
C LEU A 129 8.83 0.25 -5.91
N VAL A 130 8.23 1.43 -6.01
CA VAL A 130 7.05 1.80 -5.19
C VAL A 130 5.85 0.91 -5.55
N GLU A 131 5.57 0.70 -6.83
CA GLU A 131 4.53 -0.22 -7.31
C GLU A 131 4.77 -1.66 -6.83
N LYS A 132 6.04 -2.09 -6.74
CA LYS A 132 6.39 -3.38 -6.15
C LYS A 132 6.07 -3.42 -4.65
N ALA A 133 6.37 -2.35 -3.90
CA ALA A 133 6.09 -2.26 -2.47
C ALA A 133 4.57 -2.32 -2.16
N THR A 134 3.74 -1.77 -3.03
CA THR A 134 2.27 -1.84 -2.92
C THR A 134 1.70 -3.23 -3.26
N GLY A 135 2.54 -4.17 -3.71
CA GLY A 135 2.17 -5.57 -3.94
C GLY A 135 2.10 -5.99 -5.41
N ILE A 136 2.51 -5.13 -6.35
CA ILE A 136 2.61 -5.53 -7.76
C ILE A 136 3.81 -6.46 -7.92
N LYS A 137 3.59 -7.60 -8.59
CA LYS A 137 4.64 -8.54 -8.93
C LYS A 137 5.52 -7.94 -10.03
N ILE A 138 6.64 -7.35 -9.62
CA ILE A 138 7.66 -6.79 -10.51
C ILE A 138 9.00 -7.47 -10.23
N GLU A 139 9.66 -7.93 -11.28
CA GLU A 139 11.02 -8.44 -11.20
C GLU A 139 12.03 -7.27 -11.26
N ILE A 140 12.88 -7.15 -10.24
CA ILE A 140 13.81 -6.03 -10.10
C ILE A 140 14.87 -6.06 -11.21
N LYS A 141 15.33 -7.25 -11.60
CA LYS A 141 16.30 -7.42 -12.70
C LYS A 141 15.74 -6.90 -14.03
N ALA A 142 14.52 -7.32 -14.38
CA ALA A 142 13.85 -6.83 -15.58
C ALA A 142 13.63 -5.31 -15.54
N LEU A 143 13.31 -4.74 -14.37
CA LEU A 143 13.17 -3.29 -14.20
C LEU A 143 14.51 -2.54 -14.33
N ALA A 144 15.58 -3.10 -13.79
CA ALA A 144 16.94 -2.55 -13.88
C ALA A 144 17.43 -2.49 -15.33
N ILE A 145 17.25 -3.59 -16.08
CA ILE A 145 17.60 -3.67 -17.51
C ILE A 145 16.81 -2.62 -18.31
N LYS A 146 15.49 -2.50 -18.09
CA LYS A 146 14.66 -1.50 -18.76
C LYS A 146 15.10 -0.06 -18.50
N CYS A 147 15.59 0.21 -17.30
CA CYS A 147 16.04 1.55 -16.91
C CYS A 147 17.53 1.81 -17.21
N GLY A 148 18.29 0.81 -17.69
CA GLY A 148 19.73 0.93 -17.89
C GLY A 148 20.53 1.11 -16.59
N VAL A 149 20.02 0.62 -15.45
CA VAL A 149 20.66 0.76 -14.13
C VAL A 149 21.29 -0.57 -13.71
N ALA A 150 22.44 -0.52 -13.02
CA ALA A 150 23.07 -1.71 -12.47
C ALA A 150 22.14 -2.43 -11.48
N GLU A 151 22.07 -3.76 -11.56
CA GLU A 151 21.17 -4.56 -10.70
C GLU A 151 21.41 -4.29 -9.22
N ARG A 152 22.69 -4.21 -8.80
CA ARG A 152 23.09 -3.94 -7.41
C ARG A 152 22.47 -2.64 -6.89
N THR A 153 22.45 -1.59 -7.71
CA THR A 153 21.85 -0.30 -7.37
C THR A 153 20.33 -0.40 -7.25
N ALA A 154 19.68 -1.11 -8.17
CA ALA A 154 18.24 -1.35 -8.13
C ALA A 154 17.82 -2.13 -6.86
N TYR A 155 18.61 -3.13 -6.44
CA TYR A 155 18.39 -3.86 -5.20
C TYR A 155 18.64 -3.01 -3.95
N ALA A 156 19.68 -2.17 -3.95
CA ALA A 156 19.93 -1.23 -2.85
C ALA A 156 18.75 -0.25 -2.66
N HIS A 157 18.26 0.34 -3.75
CA HIS A 157 17.08 1.20 -3.71
C HIS A 157 15.82 0.45 -3.28
N TRP A 158 15.65 -0.79 -3.74
CA TRP A 158 14.54 -1.63 -3.34
C TRP A 158 14.51 -1.87 -1.82
N GLU A 159 15.63 -2.22 -1.19
CA GLU A 159 15.63 -2.50 0.25
C GLU A 159 15.31 -1.25 1.08
N VAL A 160 15.77 -0.07 0.67
CA VAL A 160 15.40 1.21 1.31
C VAL A 160 13.89 1.46 1.20
N ILE A 161 13.33 1.37 -0.01
CA ILE A 161 11.88 1.59 -0.24
C ILE A 161 11.05 0.55 0.49
N LYS A 162 11.47 -0.72 0.47
CA LYS A 162 10.80 -1.84 1.14
C LYS A 162 10.77 -1.63 2.66
N HIS A 163 11.89 -1.25 3.27
CA HIS A 163 11.94 -0.96 4.71
C HIS A 163 11.10 0.25 5.08
N TRP A 164 11.11 1.30 4.27
CA TRP A 164 10.23 2.46 4.49
C TRP A 164 8.74 2.07 4.40
N PHE A 165 8.37 1.28 3.39
CA PHE A 165 6.98 0.95 3.10
C PHE A 165 6.40 -0.11 4.06
N LEU A 166 7.09 -1.24 4.21
CA LEU A 166 6.64 -2.40 4.98
C LEU A 166 7.17 -2.42 6.42
N GLY A 167 8.19 -1.64 6.72
CA GLY A 167 8.89 -1.67 7.99
C GLY A 167 9.96 -2.75 8.05
N THR A 168 10.61 -2.85 9.20
CA THR A 168 11.58 -3.90 9.50
C THR A 168 10.92 -5.00 10.34
N ALA A 169 11.21 -6.26 10.02
CA ALA A 169 10.72 -7.37 10.83
C ALA A 169 11.39 -7.32 12.22
N LYS A 170 10.63 -7.58 13.29
CA LYS A 170 11.21 -7.79 14.63
C LYS A 170 12.30 -8.87 14.51
N PRO A 171 13.55 -8.61 14.91
CA PRO A 171 14.51 -9.69 15.03
C PRO A 171 13.90 -10.72 16.00
N LYS A 172 13.77 -11.97 15.56
CA LYS A 172 13.39 -13.06 16.47
C LYS A 172 14.43 -13.03 17.58
N LYS A 173 14.01 -12.84 18.83
CA LYS A 173 14.89 -13.04 20.00
C LYS A 173 15.52 -14.41 19.82
N SER A 174 16.80 -14.45 19.46
CA SER A 174 17.54 -15.70 19.46
C SER A 174 17.44 -16.21 20.90
N LYS A 175 16.93 -17.44 21.09
CA LYS A 175 16.99 -18.06 22.41
C LYS A 175 18.47 -18.11 22.77
N GLU A 176 18.84 -17.38 23.80
CA GLU A 176 20.20 -17.29 24.31
C GLU A 176 20.77 -18.70 24.42
N ALA A 177 21.74 -19.00 23.54
CA ALA A 177 22.38 -20.29 23.49
C ALA A 177 23.23 -20.43 24.76
N LYS A 178 22.62 -20.98 25.82
CA LYS A 178 23.32 -21.39 27.03
C LYS A 178 24.25 -22.54 26.70
N ARG A 179 25.46 -22.21 26.20
CA ARG A 179 26.65 -23.06 26.24
C ARG A 179 27.90 -22.20 26.06
N LYS A 180 28.33 -21.60 27.17
CA LYS A 180 29.69 -21.08 27.33
C LYS A 180 30.63 -22.30 27.36
N ARG A 181 31.29 -22.61 26.25
CA ARG A 181 32.51 -23.42 26.28
C ARG A 181 33.67 -22.46 26.44
N VAL A 182 34.29 -22.49 27.61
CA VAL A 182 35.59 -21.84 27.82
C VAL A 182 36.62 -22.74 27.13
N ALA A 183 37.32 -22.19 26.13
CA ALA A 183 38.58 -22.74 25.65
C ALA A 183 39.66 -21.71 25.92
N ALA A 184 40.76 -22.17 26.50
CA ALA A 184 41.92 -21.39 26.87
C ALA A 184 42.77 -21.03 25.64
N GLY A 185 43.39 -19.84 25.69
CA GLY A 185 44.67 -19.57 25.02
C GLY A 185 44.62 -18.77 23.72
N ASP A 186 45.22 -17.57 23.82
CA ASP A 186 45.99 -16.80 22.81
C ASP A 186 45.37 -16.28 21.51
N GLY A 187 45.57 -14.96 21.29
CA GLY A 187 45.83 -14.41 19.96
C GLY A 187 44.89 -13.29 19.49
N VAL A 188 45.44 -12.09 19.37
CA VAL A 188 44.87 -10.80 18.95
C VAL A 188 44.27 -10.79 17.53
N ALA A 189 43.12 -10.11 17.34
CA ALA A 189 42.87 -9.16 16.25
C ALA A 189 41.47 -8.51 16.42
N ASP A 190 41.43 -7.24 16.82
CA ASP A 190 40.23 -6.39 16.71
C ASP A 190 39.97 -6.11 15.23
N VAL A 191 39.01 -6.82 14.63
CA VAL A 191 38.37 -6.41 13.37
C VAL A 191 37.11 -5.65 13.75
N PRO A 192 37.02 -4.33 13.47
CA PRO A 192 35.78 -3.60 13.65
C PRO A 192 34.70 -4.21 12.76
N ASN A 193 33.59 -4.58 13.38
CA ASN A 193 32.43 -5.14 12.71
C ASN A 193 31.79 -4.06 11.82
N GLU A 194 31.54 -4.32 10.54
CA GLU A 194 30.86 -3.42 9.58
C GLU A 194 29.40 -3.04 10.00
N SER A 195 28.96 -3.44 11.19
CA SER A 195 27.65 -3.14 11.75
C SER A 195 27.50 -1.72 12.32
N GLU A 196 28.55 -0.90 12.39
CA GLU A 196 28.49 0.45 12.98
C GLU A 196 28.05 1.57 12.01
N LEU A 197 27.69 1.26 10.76
CA LEU A 197 27.21 2.24 9.78
C LEU A 197 25.68 2.37 9.70
N LEU A 198 24.94 1.70 10.58
CA LEU A 198 23.49 1.88 10.68
C LEU A 198 23.17 2.36 12.08
N PRO A 199 22.51 3.54 12.23
CA PRO A 199 22.11 3.99 13.55
C PRO A 199 21.22 2.93 14.20
N GLU A 200 21.59 2.53 15.42
CA GLU A 200 20.83 1.60 16.24
C GLU A 200 19.40 2.11 16.40
N VAL A 201 18.45 1.46 15.74
CA VAL A 201 17.01 1.64 16.02
C VAL A 201 16.45 0.29 16.46
N ALA A 202 16.63 0.03 17.75
CA ALA A 202 15.95 -1.03 18.47
C ALA A 202 14.48 -0.65 18.71
N THR A 203 13.60 -1.11 17.84
CA THR A 203 12.16 -1.43 17.99
C THR A 203 11.65 -1.70 16.56
N ALA A 204 10.63 -2.56 16.37
CA ALA A 204 10.06 -2.68 15.03
C ALA A 204 9.50 -1.32 14.61
N VAL A 205 10.14 -0.70 13.62
CA VAL A 205 9.61 0.51 13.00
C VAL A 205 8.48 0.02 12.10
N ASP A 206 7.24 0.20 12.56
CA ASP A 206 6.06 -0.03 11.71
C ASP A 206 6.28 0.73 10.39
N GLY A 207 6.20 0.01 9.27
CA GLY A 207 6.24 0.66 7.96
C GLY A 207 5.08 1.63 7.78
N ILE A 208 5.21 2.56 6.83
CA ILE A 208 4.14 3.54 6.57
C ILE A 208 2.80 2.88 6.24
N GLU A 209 2.81 1.66 5.67
CA GLU A 209 1.57 0.89 5.46
C GLU A 209 0.93 0.42 6.76
N SER A 210 1.72 -0.20 7.65
CA SER A 210 1.20 -0.69 8.94
C SER A 210 0.60 0.49 9.73
N LYS A 211 1.31 1.62 9.76
CA LYS A 211 0.84 2.85 10.40
C LYS A 211 -0.45 3.37 9.76
N ALA A 212 -0.49 3.52 8.44
CA ALA A 212 -1.68 4.00 7.73
C ALA A 212 -2.90 3.11 7.96
N ARG A 213 -2.69 1.79 8.01
CA ARG A 213 -3.78 0.83 8.25
C ARG A 213 -4.32 0.92 9.67
N LYS A 214 -3.45 1.03 10.68
CA LYS A 214 -3.88 1.21 12.09
C LYS A 214 -4.67 2.50 12.27
N HIS A 215 -4.16 3.61 11.72
CA HIS A 215 -4.85 4.90 11.80
C HIS A 215 -6.20 4.86 11.08
N ALA A 216 -6.28 4.24 9.90
CA ALA A 216 -7.55 4.05 9.20
C ALA A 216 -8.51 3.14 9.97
N ASP A 217 -8.01 2.08 10.62
CA ASP A 217 -8.83 1.17 11.42
C ASP A 217 -9.42 1.90 12.64
N GLU A 218 -8.61 2.70 13.34
CA GLU A 218 -9.04 3.56 14.44
C GLU A 218 -10.17 4.51 14.00
N LEU A 219 -9.98 5.24 12.88
CA LEU A 219 -10.99 6.16 12.35
C LEU A 219 -12.27 5.44 11.91
N LEU A 220 -12.14 4.33 11.19
CA LEU A 220 -13.29 3.62 10.64
C LEU A 220 -14.03 2.77 11.69
N SER A 221 -13.38 2.41 12.80
CA SER A 221 -14.01 1.68 13.90
C SER A 221 -15.12 2.48 14.60
N GLY A 222 -15.10 3.81 14.47
CA GLY A 222 -16.15 4.71 14.97
C GLY A 222 -17.43 4.74 14.13
N LEU A 223 -17.44 4.11 12.95
CA LEU A 223 -18.63 4.05 12.10
C LEU A 223 -19.53 2.87 12.49
N ASP A 224 -20.80 3.14 12.77
CA ASP A 224 -21.77 2.14 13.26
C ASP A 224 -21.93 0.93 12.32
N PHE A 225 -21.72 1.14 11.02
CA PHE A 225 -21.83 0.12 9.98
C PHE A 225 -20.52 -0.65 9.70
N VAL A 226 -19.44 -0.34 10.42
CA VAL A 226 -18.15 -1.04 10.33
C VAL A 226 -17.92 -1.85 11.61
N ARG A 227 -17.46 -3.09 11.43
CA ARG A 227 -17.05 -3.92 12.56
C ARG A 227 -15.62 -3.56 12.97
N PRO A 228 -15.36 -3.29 14.27
CA PRO A 228 -14.01 -3.15 14.80
C PRO A 228 -13.25 -4.48 14.74
#